data_AF-A0A4V0NFK2-F1
#
_entry.id   AF-A0A4V0NFK2-F1
#
_cell.length_a   1.000
_cell.length_b   1.000
_cell.length_c   1.000
_cell.angle_alpha   90.00
_cell.angle_beta   90.00
_cell.angle_gamma   90.00
#
_symmetry.space_group_name_H-M   'P 1'
#
loop_
_entity.id
_entity.type
_entity.pdbx_description
1 polymer ?
#
loop_
_entity_poly.entity_id
_entity_poly.type
_entity_poly.pdbx_seq_one_letter_code
_entity_poly.pdbx_strand_id
1 'polypeptide(L)' 'MISPAEIEAAINAGEVVEDYPEDMRGHSCLLLGSRDGGRPIHVVCAPKPDYLAFITAYIPHADQWSTDFRKRR' A
#
# COMPACT_ATOMS: atom_id res chain seq x y z
N MET A 1 -3.63 6.82 14.05
CA MET A 1 -2.66 5.70 14.03
C MET A 1 -3.14 4.66 13.02
N ILE A 2 -2.23 3.92 12.37
CA ILE A 2 -2.59 2.77 11.52
C ILE A 2 -2.31 1.52 12.35
N SER A 3 -3.28 0.63 12.45
CA SER A 3 -3.18 -0.61 13.23
C SER A 3 -2.64 -1.78 12.40
N PRO A 4 -2.05 -2.82 13.03
CA PRO A 4 -1.64 -4.02 12.31
C PRO A 4 -2.78 -4.70 11.54
N ALA A 5 -3.99 -4.75 12.11
CA ALA A 5 -5.17 -5.32 11.45
C ALA A 5 -5.57 -4.57 10.17
N GLU A 6 -5.36 -3.24 10.14
CA GLU A 6 -5.58 -2.45 8.92
C GLU A 6 -4.54 -2.75 7.85
N ILE A 7 -3.28 -3.03 8.24
CA ILE A 7 -2.23 -3.47 7.31
C ILE A 7 -2.60 -4.86 6.76
N GLU A 8 -2.95 -5.81 7.62
CA GLU A 8 -3.36 -7.16 7.21
C GLU A 8 -4.54 -7.14 6.23
N ALA A 9 -5.56 -6.29 6.48
CA ALA A 9 -6.67 -6.12 5.56
C ALA A 9 -6.23 -5.58 4.19
N ALA A 10 -5.32 -4.59 4.17
CA ALA A 10 -4.76 -4.05 2.94
C ALA A 10 -3.92 -5.08 2.17
N ILE A 11 -3.21 -5.99 2.84
CA ILE A 11 -2.46 -7.06 2.18
C ILE A 11 -3.40 -8.11 1.59
N ASN A 12 -4.42 -8.54 2.34
CA ASN A 12 -5.28 -9.65 1.94
C ASN A 12 -6.32 -9.27 0.87
N ALA A 13 -6.78 -8.02 0.86
CA ALA A 13 -7.88 -7.56 0.00
C ALA A 13 -7.58 -6.27 -0.77
N GLY A 14 -6.38 -5.70 -0.61
CA GLY A 14 -5.98 -4.48 -1.32
C GLY A 14 -5.60 -4.72 -2.78
N GLU A 15 -5.44 -3.62 -3.49
CA GLU A 15 -5.09 -3.56 -4.91
C GLU A 15 -3.67 -3.04 -5.06
N VAL A 16 -2.84 -3.68 -5.89
CA VAL A 16 -1.54 -3.11 -6.27
C VAL A 16 -1.79 -1.94 -7.21
N VAL A 17 -1.42 -0.74 -6.80
CA VAL A 17 -1.63 0.51 -7.58
C VAL A 17 -0.35 1.05 -8.20
N GLU A 18 0.81 0.71 -7.65
CA GLU A 18 2.11 0.93 -8.28
C GLU A 18 3.01 -0.30 -8.08
N ASP A 19 3.79 -0.62 -9.10
CA ASP A 19 4.74 -1.73 -9.09
C ASP A 19 6.15 -1.22 -9.41
N TYR A 20 7.13 -1.56 -8.58
CA TYR A 20 8.51 -1.09 -8.66
C TYR A 20 9.47 -2.28 -8.73
N PRO A 21 9.56 -2.97 -9.89
CA PRO A 21 10.42 -4.15 -10.04
C PRO A 21 11.92 -3.87 -9.84
N GLU A 22 12.35 -2.63 -10.12
CA GLU A 22 13.76 -2.21 -10.14
C GLU A 22 14.14 -1.27 -8.97
N ASP A 23 13.35 -1.24 -7.90
CA ASP A 23 13.71 -0.48 -6.70
C ASP A 23 15.13 -0.88 -6.20
N MET A 24 15.91 0.07 -5.69
CA MET A 24 17.29 -0.12 -5.24
C MET A 24 17.45 -1.29 -4.23
N ARG A 25 16.37 -1.64 -3.53
CA ARG A 25 16.33 -2.73 -2.53
C ARG A 25 15.66 -4.00 -3.04
N GLY A 26 15.49 -4.10 -4.37
CA GLY A 26 14.74 -5.14 -5.08
C GLY A 26 13.24 -4.84 -5.13
N HIS A 27 12.52 -5.65 -5.91
CA HIS A 27 11.09 -5.51 -6.19
C HIS A 27 10.26 -5.08 -4.98
N SER A 28 9.58 -3.95 -5.12
CA SER A 28 8.61 -3.42 -4.16
C SER A 28 7.32 -3.01 -4.89
N CYS A 29 6.22 -2.89 -4.17
CA CYS A 29 4.94 -2.42 -4.71
C CYS A 29 4.18 -1.59 -3.67
N LEU A 30 3.26 -0.76 -4.18
CA LEU A 30 2.33 0.01 -3.39
C LEU A 30 0.94 -0.62 -3.48
N LEU A 31 0.40 -1.00 -2.32
CA LEU A 31 -0.96 -1.50 -2.17
C LEU A 31 -1.88 -0.39 -1.68
N LEU A 32 -3.07 -0.30 -2.28
CA LEU A 32 -4.21 0.47 -1.80
C LEU A 32 -5.19 -0.51 -1.14
N GLY A 33 -5.32 -0.41 0.17
CA GLY A 33 -6.34 -1.10 0.95
C GLY A 33 -7.35 -0.13 1.56
N SER A 34 -8.45 -0.66 2.04
CA SER A 34 -9.35 0.08 2.92
C SER A 34 -9.97 -0.86 3.95
N ARG A 35 -10.15 -0.35 5.17
CA ARG A 35 -10.97 -1.04 6.17
C ARG A 35 -12.39 -0.49 6.08
N ASP A 36 -13.36 -1.40 5.94
CA ASP A 36 -14.80 -1.14 5.95
C ASP A 36 -15.25 -0.03 4.95
N GLY A 37 -14.52 0.13 3.84
CA GLY A 37 -14.87 1.03 2.73
C GLY A 37 -14.71 2.53 2.99
N GLY A 38 -14.22 2.95 4.16
CA GLY A 38 -14.19 4.38 4.54
C GLY A 38 -12.81 5.04 4.59
N ARG A 39 -11.76 4.29 4.92
CA ARG A 39 -10.41 4.85 5.15
C ARG A 39 -9.40 4.22 4.18
N PRO A 40 -8.87 4.97 3.20
CA PRO A 40 -7.83 4.47 2.30
C PRO A 40 -6.51 4.36 3.05
N ILE A 41 -5.77 3.28 2.78
CA ILE A 41 -4.46 3.02 3.38
C ILE A 41 -3.53 2.58 2.26
N HIS A 42 -2.42 3.28 2.17
CA HIS A 42 -1.30 2.94 1.30
C HIS A 42 -0.26 2.18 2.09
N VAL A 43 0.10 1.00 1.59
CA VAL A 43 1.14 0.16 2.17
C VAL A 43 2.20 -0.09 1.10
N VAL A 44 3.43 0.34 1.35
CA VAL A 44 4.57 -0.06 0.53
C VAL A 44 5.14 -1.34 1.14
N CYS A 45 5.20 -2.38 0.33
CA CYS A 45 5.78 -3.66 0.73
C CYS A 45 6.69 -4.22 -0.36
N ALA A 46 7.60 -5.09 0.03
CA ALA A 46 8.49 -5.80 -0.88
C ALA A 46 8.33 -7.32 -0.68
N PRO A 47 7.85 -8.06 -1.69
CA PRO A 47 7.82 -9.51 -1.60
C PRO A 47 9.24 -10.06 -1.53
N LYS A 48 9.51 -10.91 -0.55
CA LYS A 48 10.75 -11.69 -0.40
C LYS A 48 10.42 -13.18 -0.47
N PRO A 49 11.41 -14.06 -0.69
CA PRO A 49 11.14 -15.50 -0.84
C PRO A 49 10.34 -16.12 0.32
N ASP A 50 10.61 -15.69 1.56
CA ASP A 50 10.04 -16.30 2.76
C ASP A 50 9.02 -15.42 3.50
N TYR A 51 8.92 -14.14 3.15
CA TYR A 51 8.09 -13.17 3.86
C TYR A 51 7.76 -11.94 3.02
N LEU A 52 6.80 -11.15 3.47
CA LEU A 52 6.49 -9.84 2.91
C LEU A 52 7.09 -8.75 3.80
N ALA A 53 8.03 -7.96 3.28
CA ALA A 53 8.65 -6.88 4.03
C ALA A 53 7.75 -5.63 3.98
N PHE A 54 7.30 -5.15 5.14
CA PHE A 54 6.58 -3.87 5.24
C PHE A 54 7.58 -2.71 5.33
N ILE A 55 7.53 -1.79 4.37
CA ILE A 55 8.44 -0.65 4.32
C ILE A 55 7.79 0.55 5.00
N THR A 56 6.55 0.87 4.62
CA THR A 56 5.79 1.95 5.26
C THR A 56 4.28 1.77 5.04
N ALA A 57 3.48 2.35 5.92
CA ALA A 57 2.04 2.48 5.76
C ALA A 57 1.61 3.93 6.07
N TYR A 58 0.76 4.51 5.23
CA TYR A 58 0.29 5.89 5.39
C TYR A 58 -1.13 6.07 4.85
N ILE A 59 -1.77 7.17 5.23
CA ILE A 59 -3.06 7.59 4.65
C ILE A 59 -2.74 8.53 3.50
N PRO A 60 -3.16 8.21 2.25
CA PRO A 60 -2.89 9.08 1.12
C PRO A 60 -3.61 10.43 1.29
N HIS A 61 -2.90 11.52 1.03
CA HIS A 61 -3.52 12.85 1.01
C HIS A 61 -4.20 13.10 -0.34
N ALA A 62 -5.41 13.66 -0.32
CA ALA A 62 -6.22 13.89 -1.52
C ALA A 62 -5.63 14.93 -2.50
N ASP A 63 -4.64 15.71 -2.07
CA ASP A 63 -3.91 16.69 -2.90
C ASP A 63 -2.84 16.03 -3.78
N GLN A 64 -2.29 14.89 -3.35
CA GLN A 64 -1.24 14.14 -4.04
C GLN A 64 -1.78 12.99 -4.88
N TRP A 65 -3.07 12.65 -4.73
CA TRP A 65 -3.67 11.46 -5.31
C TRP A 65 -4.98 11.76 -6.05
N SER A 66 -5.34 10.89 -6.99
CA SER A 66 -6.65 10.86 -7.64
C SER A 66 -7.76 10.66 -6.60
N THR A 67 -9.00 10.98 -6.99
CA THR A 67 -10.17 10.87 -6.10
C THR A 67 -10.42 9.45 -5.58
N ASP A 68 -9.89 8.45 -6.28
CA ASP A 68 -9.96 7.04 -5.93
C ASP A 68 -8.67 6.50 -5.30
N PHE A 69 -7.69 7.38 -5.03
CA PHE A 69 -6.38 7.10 -4.43
C PHE A 69 -5.48 6.14 -5.20
N ARG A 70 -5.80 5.77 -6.44
CA ARG A 70 -4.99 4.83 -7.23
C ARG A 70 -3.83 5.45 -7.98
N LYS A 71 -3.91 6.73 -8.31
CA LYS A 71 -2.91 7.41 -9.15
C LYS A 71 -2.39 8.66 -8.48
N ARG A 72 -1.08 8.89 -8.54
CA ARG A 72 -0.48 10.17 -8.14
C ARG A 72 -0.90 11.28 -9.11
N ARG A 73 -1.01 12.49 -8.59
CA ARG A 73 -1.23 13.72 -9.38
C ARG A 73 0.08 14.29 -9.89
#